data_AF-A0A9Q0LTT5-F1
#
_entry.id   AF-A0A9Q0LTT5-F1
#
_cell.length_a   1.000
_cell.length_b   1.000
_cell.length_c   1.000
_cell.angle_alpha   90.00
_cell.angle_beta   90.00
_cell.angle_gamma   90.00
#
_symmetry.space_group_name_H-M   'P 1'
#
loop_
_entity.id
_entity.type
_entity.pdbx_description
1 polymer ?
#
loop_
_entity_poly.entity_id
_entity_poly.type
_entity_poly.pdbx_seq_one_letter_code
_entity_poly.pdbx_strand_id
1 'polypeptide(L)'
;MKKFIAFIGLLFLIYNSFADESTYYPGYSLSNVQQNSGGFTGDLTMISPGPYGDDIPNLSLNVEYQTETRVRIKIYDPNNARWEVPDVIQNSTNPIPTKMEYKVEYTTNPFGIAVIRELNNEVLFNTTPPKSNKFHDYNGLIFENLYIEINSKTAKNPNIYGLGKNL
;
A
#
# COMPACT_ATOMS: atom_id res chain seq x y z
N MET A 1 -3.73 59.26 -46.29
CA MET A 1 -2.86 58.13 -45.89
C MET A 1 -3.66 57.21 -44.98
N LYS A 2 -4.04 56.01 -45.45
CA LYS A 2 -4.82 55.03 -44.68
C LYS A 2 -3.88 54.23 -43.77
N LYS A 3 -4.14 54.22 -42.45
CA LYS A 3 -3.44 53.36 -41.49
C LYS A 3 -4.12 52.00 -41.48
N PHE A 4 -3.38 50.94 -41.81
CA PHE A 4 -3.79 49.56 -41.63
C PHE A 4 -3.36 49.12 -40.22
N ILE A 5 -4.31 48.70 -39.39
CA ILE A 5 -4.04 48.02 -38.12
C ILE A 5 -4.28 46.54 -38.39
N ALA A 6 -3.23 45.73 -38.33
CA ALA A 6 -3.34 44.28 -38.38
C ALA A 6 -3.51 43.76 -36.95
N PHE A 7 -4.64 43.11 -36.68
CA PHE A 7 -4.84 42.33 -35.46
C PHE A 7 -4.32 40.91 -35.72
N ILE A 8 -3.27 40.50 -35.00
CA ILE A 8 -2.85 39.10 -34.94
C ILE A 8 -3.73 38.44 -33.89
N GLY A 9 -4.73 37.69 -34.33
CA GLY A 9 -5.51 36.82 -33.46
C GLY A 9 -4.70 35.57 -33.14
N LEU A 10 -4.30 35.40 -31.88
CA LEU A 10 -3.68 34.19 -31.37
C LEU A 10 -4.81 33.17 -31.10
N LEU A 11 -4.95 32.16 -31.97
CA LEU A 11 -5.92 31.08 -31.81
C LEU A 11 -5.35 30.06 -30.81
N PHE A 12 -5.78 30.12 -29.55
CA PHE A 12 -5.55 29.03 -28.59
C PHE A 12 -6.50 27.88 -28.90
N LEU A 13 -5.99 26.84 -29.55
CA LEU A 13 -6.66 25.54 -29.61
C LEU A 13 -6.45 24.86 -28.26
N ILE A 14 -7.44 24.99 -27.37
CA ILE A 14 -7.50 24.18 -26.14
C ILE A 14 -7.92 22.77 -26.60
N TYR A 15 -6.95 21.88 -26.78
CA TYR A 15 -7.24 20.45 -26.86
C TYR A 15 -7.64 19.99 -25.45
N ASN A 16 -8.94 19.98 -25.17
CA ASN A 16 -9.44 19.19 -24.04
C ASN A 16 -9.38 17.72 -24.45
N SER A 17 -8.23 17.08 -24.23
CA SER A 17 -8.22 15.63 -24.09
C SER A 17 -8.89 15.29 -22.76
N PHE A 18 -10.19 15.00 -22.79
CA PHE A 18 -10.84 14.27 -21.70
C PHE A 18 -10.34 12.83 -21.73
N ALA A 19 -9.10 12.62 -21.29
CA ALA A 19 -8.67 11.38 -20.69
C ALA A 19 -8.58 11.69 -19.21
N ASP A 20 -9.47 11.09 -18.42
CA ASP A 20 -9.29 11.02 -16.97
C ASP A 20 -8.05 10.16 -16.72
N GLU A 21 -6.86 10.77 -16.76
CA GLU A 21 -5.65 10.13 -16.27
C GLU A 21 -5.81 10.05 -14.75
N SER A 22 -6.41 8.95 -14.27
CA SER A 22 -6.41 8.62 -12.85
C SER A 22 -4.97 8.68 -12.36
N THR A 23 -4.65 9.65 -11.51
CA THR A 23 -3.30 9.83 -10.97
C THR A 23 -2.93 8.60 -10.15
N TYR A 24 -1.75 8.05 -10.38
CA TYR A 24 -1.27 6.86 -9.69
C TYR A 24 -0.28 7.16 -8.59
N TYR A 25 -0.52 6.51 -7.46
CA TYR A 25 0.30 6.61 -6.28
C TYR A 25 1.06 5.29 -6.06
N PRO A 26 2.36 5.20 -6.41
CA PRO A 26 3.19 4.02 -6.17
C PRO A 26 3.38 3.68 -4.69
N GLY A 27 3.12 4.63 -3.79
CA GLY A 27 3.20 4.45 -2.35
C GLY A 27 4.62 4.55 -1.82
N TYR A 28 5.12 3.49 -1.20
CA TYR A 28 6.38 3.48 -0.46
C TYR A 28 7.41 2.55 -1.10
N SER A 29 8.67 2.72 -0.75
CA SER A 29 9.76 1.80 -1.03
C SER A 29 10.26 1.18 0.27
N LEU A 30 10.61 -0.11 0.26
CA LEU A 30 11.12 -0.84 1.42
C LEU A 30 12.64 -0.97 1.36
N SER A 31 13.28 -0.66 2.49
CA SER A 31 14.72 -0.77 2.70
C SER A 31 15.03 -1.30 4.11
N ASN A 32 16.32 -1.51 4.40
CA ASN A 32 16.81 -1.91 5.73
C ASN A 32 16.09 -3.12 6.34
N VAL A 33 15.78 -4.13 5.53
CA VAL A 33 15.06 -5.32 6.01
C VAL A 33 15.95 -6.11 6.97
N GLN A 34 15.49 -6.29 8.20
CA GLN A 34 16.18 -7.06 9.24
C GLN A 34 15.34 -8.28 9.63
N GLN A 35 15.89 -9.47 9.40
CA GLN A 35 15.27 -10.72 9.81
C GLN A 35 15.49 -10.95 11.30
N ASN A 36 14.48 -11.51 11.96
CA ASN A 36 14.58 -11.98 13.33
C ASN A 36 13.92 -13.37 13.45
N SER A 37 14.09 -14.04 14.59
CA SER A 37 13.56 -15.40 14.77
C SER A 37 12.03 -15.47 14.63
N GLY A 38 11.32 -14.38 14.88
CA GLY A 38 9.86 -14.31 14.85
C GLY A 38 9.28 -13.51 13.68
N GLY A 39 10.03 -13.23 12.62
CA GLY A 39 9.57 -12.40 11.50
C GLY A 39 10.65 -11.45 10.99
N PHE A 40 10.27 -10.23 10.61
CA PHE A 40 11.23 -9.22 10.13
C PHE A 40 10.69 -7.80 10.26
N THR A 41 11.61 -6.84 10.25
CA THR A 41 11.30 -5.41 10.20
C THR A 41 11.87 -4.78 8.94
N GLY A 42 11.42 -3.57 8.61
CA GLY A 42 12.05 -2.76 7.57
C GLY A 42 11.54 -1.33 7.55
N ASP A 43 12.25 -0.48 6.80
CA ASP A 43 11.94 0.94 6.70
C ASP A 43 11.22 1.22 5.39
N LEU A 44 10.12 1.95 5.47
CA LEU A 44 9.33 2.37 4.34
C LEU A 44 9.53 3.87 4.09
N THR A 45 10.04 4.21 2.90
CA THR A 45 10.22 5.60 2.47
C THR A 45 9.29 5.93 1.32
N MET A 46 8.51 7.00 1.47
CA MET A 46 7.53 7.44 0.50
C MET A 46 8.16 7.74 -0.86
N ILE A 47 7.57 7.20 -1.94
CA ILE A 47 7.98 7.45 -3.32
C ILE A 47 7.32 8.72 -3.84
N SER A 48 6.03 8.91 -3.54
CA SER A 48 5.25 10.09 -3.91
C SER A 48 4.15 10.36 -2.88
N PRO A 49 3.77 11.64 -2.66
CA PRO A 49 2.61 12.01 -1.85
C PRO A 49 1.30 11.40 -2.38
N GLY A 50 0.36 11.18 -1.47
CA GLY A 50 -1.02 10.79 -1.76
C GLY A 50 -1.90 11.96 -2.20
N PRO A 51 -3.21 11.70 -2.37
CA PRO A 51 -4.16 12.67 -2.91
C PRO A 51 -4.64 13.73 -1.91
N TYR A 52 -4.57 13.51 -0.59
CA TYR A 52 -5.20 14.41 0.39
C TYR A 52 -4.20 15.17 1.28
N GLY A 53 -2.91 14.81 1.24
CA GLY A 53 -1.84 15.53 1.92
C GLY A 53 -1.65 15.12 3.38
N ASP A 54 -0.75 15.80 4.08
CA ASP A 54 -0.25 15.41 5.41
C ASP A 54 0.28 13.95 5.42
N ASP A 55 1.00 13.58 4.36
CA ASP A 55 1.67 12.29 4.23
C ASP A 55 2.76 12.08 5.29
N ILE A 56 2.94 10.82 5.68
CA ILE A 56 4.00 10.44 6.62
C ILE A 56 5.18 9.86 5.83
N PRO A 57 6.24 10.62 5.53
CA PRO A 57 7.25 10.23 4.55
C PRO A 57 8.07 8.99 4.94
N ASN A 58 8.17 8.69 6.24
CA ASN A 58 8.93 7.56 6.77
C ASN A 58 8.04 6.74 7.70
N LEU A 59 7.90 5.45 7.39
CA LEU A 59 7.14 4.49 8.20
C LEU A 59 8.04 3.30 8.55
N SER A 60 7.64 2.55 9.57
CA SER A 60 8.26 1.27 9.91
C SER A 60 7.30 0.12 9.65
N LEU A 61 7.85 -0.95 9.05
CA LEU A 61 7.20 -2.24 8.87
C LEU A 61 7.66 -3.19 9.99
N ASN A 62 6.70 -3.87 10.61
CA ASN A 62 6.96 -4.99 11.51
C ASN A 62 6.07 -6.17 11.11
N VAL A 63 6.69 -7.29 10.77
CA VAL A 63 6.04 -8.56 10.49
C VAL A 63 6.37 -9.54 11.62
N GLU A 64 5.33 -10.05 12.27
CA GLU A 64 5.42 -11.00 13.37
C GLU A 64 4.74 -12.33 13.00
N TYR A 65 5.50 -13.43 13.05
CA TYR A 65 5.01 -14.80 12.96
C TYR A 65 4.48 -15.22 14.32
N GLN A 66 3.19 -14.97 14.57
CA GLN A 66 2.61 -15.14 15.90
C GLN A 66 2.28 -16.60 16.24
N THR A 67 1.84 -17.38 15.25
CA THR A 67 1.58 -18.83 15.35
C THR A 67 1.80 -19.49 13.99
N GLU A 68 1.68 -20.82 13.92
CA GLU A 68 1.75 -21.59 12.66
C GLU A 68 0.75 -21.11 11.60
N THR A 69 -0.38 -20.53 12.01
CA THR A 69 -1.49 -20.13 11.13
C THR A 69 -1.84 -18.64 11.21
N ARG A 70 -1.07 -17.84 11.97
CA ARG A 70 -1.31 -16.41 12.17
C ARG A 70 -0.05 -15.58 11.99
N VAL A 71 -0.10 -14.67 11.04
CA VAL A 71 0.88 -13.58 10.85
C VAL A 71 0.23 -12.25 11.23
N ARG A 72 1.01 -11.36 11.84
CA ARG A 72 0.64 -9.96 12.05
C ARG A 72 1.59 -9.08 11.26
N ILE A 73 1.03 -8.16 10.47
CA ILE A 73 1.77 -7.14 9.75
C ILE A 73 1.32 -5.79 10.30
N LYS A 74 2.28 -4.99 10.74
CA LYS A 74 2.04 -3.64 11.28
C LYS A 74 2.88 -2.63 10.51
N ILE A 75 2.23 -1.57 10.05
CA ILE A 75 2.87 -0.39 9.46
C ILE A 75 2.48 0.80 10.32
N TYR A 76 3.45 1.60 10.75
CA TYR A 76 3.25 2.68 11.70
C TYR A 76 4.25 3.81 11.50
N ASP A 77 3.91 5.01 11.99
CA ASP A 77 4.84 6.14 12.10
C ASP A 77 5.76 5.89 13.30
N PRO A 78 7.09 5.74 13.09
CA PRO A 78 8.03 5.50 14.18
C PRO A 78 8.34 6.75 15.02
N ASN A 79 8.06 7.95 14.50
CA ASN A 79 8.41 9.22 15.13
C ASN A 79 7.24 9.82 15.92
N ASN A 80 6.00 9.52 15.52
CA ASN A 80 4.80 10.00 16.19
C ASN A 80 3.85 8.83 16.49
N ALA A 81 3.60 8.58 17.77
CA ALA A 81 2.62 7.59 18.17
C ALA A 81 1.22 7.99 17.68
N ARG A 82 0.65 7.17 16.80
CA ARG A 82 -0.72 7.32 16.30
C ARG A 82 -1.67 6.53 17.19
N TRP A 83 -2.95 6.88 17.16
CA TRP A 83 -3.95 6.15 17.93
C TRP A 83 -4.00 4.68 17.47
N GLU A 84 -3.85 3.77 18.42
CA GLU A 84 -4.04 2.32 18.23
C GLU A 84 -5.24 1.88 19.05
N VAL A 85 -6.03 0.95 18.51
CA VAL A 85 -7.21 0.42 19.20
C VAL A 85 -6.78 -0.26 20.50
N PRO A 86 -7.25 0.21 21.67
CA PRO A 86 -6.94 -0.44 22.95
C PRO A 86 -7.53 -1.86 23.01
N ASP A 87 -6.85 -2.76 23.73
CA ASP A 87 -7.35 -4.09 24.14
C ASP A 87 -7.76 -5.08 23.02
N VAL A 88 -7.66 -4.70 21.75
CA VAL A 88 -7.94 -5.58 20.60
C VAL A 88 -6.69 -6.32 20.15
N ILE A 89 -5.52 -5.70 20.28
CA ILE A 89 -4.28 -6.27 19.79
C ILE A 89 -3.48 -6.87 20.95
N GLN A 90 -3.70 -8.17 21.20
CA GLN A 90 -2.88 -8.92 22.14
C GLN A 90 -1.56 -9.31 21.45
N ASN A 91 -0.44 -8.86 22.00
CA ASN A 91 0.87 -9.35 21.59
C ASN A 91 0.92 -10.86 21.82
N SER A 92 1.48 -11.60 20.86
CA SER A 92 1.61 -13.06 21.02
C SER A 92 2.55 -13.34 22.20
N THR A 93 2.05 -13.99 23.23
CA THR A 93 2.87 -14.58 24.30
C THR A 93 3.33 -16.00 23.95
N ASN A 94 2.97 -16.48 22.75
CA ASN A 94 3.32 -17.82 22.33
C ASN A 94 4.82 -17.91 21.97
N PRO A 95 5.43 -19.09 22.16
CA PRO A 95 6.72 -19.38 21.56
C PRO A 95 6.68 -19.13 20.06
N ILE A 96 7.81 -18.69 19.52
CA ILE A 96 7.99 -18.51 18.08
C ILE A 96 7.67 -19.85 17.37
N PRO A 97 6.80 -19.86 16.35
CA PRO A 97 6.45 -21.08 15.63
C PRO A 97 7.67 -21.63 14.89
N THR A 98 7.87 -22.95 14.98
CA THR A 98 8.97 -23.63 14.27
C THR A 98 8.63 -23.91 12.80
N LYS A 99 7.34 -23.92 12.46
CA LYS A 99 6.82 -24.11 11.11
C LYS A 99 5.59 -23.24 10.91
N MET A 100 5.46 -22.64 9.74
CA MET A 100 4.30 -21.85 9.34
C MET A 100 3.57 -22.56 8.20
N GLU A 101 2.24 -22.42 8.16
CA GLU A 101 1.40 -22.85 7.02
C GLU A 101 1.34 -21.78 5.92
N TYR A 102 2.13 -20.73 6.05
CA TYR A 102 2.21 -19.58 5.15
C TYR A 102 3.66 -19.13 4.95
N LYS A 103 3.88 -18.47 3.81
CA LYS A 103 5.07 -17.66 3.51
C LYS A 103 4.69 -16.19 3.47
N VAL A 104 5.63 -15.34 3.84
CA VAL A 104 5.52 -13.90 3.65
C VAL A 104 6.61 -13.46 2.68
N GLU A 105 6.20 -12.85 1.58
CA GLU A 105 7.08 -12.28 0.58
C GLU A 105 6.84 -10.78 0.46
N TYR A 106 7.82 -10.03 -0.05
CA TYR A 106 7.69 -8.59 -0.23
C TYR A 106 8.37 -8.10 -1.52
N THR A 107 7.87 -7.01 -2.08
CA THR A 107 8.55 -6.22 -3.11
C THR A 107 9.10 -4.95 -2.49
N THR A 108 10.22 -4.46 -3.02
CA THR A 108 10.91 -3.30 -2.44
C THR A 108 10.54 -1.96 -3.08
N ASN A 109 10.33 -1.92 -4.40
CA ASN A 109 10.01 -0.67 -5.09
C ASN A 109 9.13 -0.92 -6.33
N PRO A 110 7.84 -0.55 -6.30
CA PRO A 110 7.08 -0.14 -5.12
C PRO A 110 6.93 -1.25 -4.08
N PHE A 111 6.71 -0.87 -2.82
CA PHE A 111 6.52 -1.78 -1.70
C PHE A 111 5.21 -2.55 -1.84
N GLY A 112 5.27 -3.83 -1.53
CA GLY A 112 4.14 -4.74 -1.45
C GLY A 112 4.48 -5.88 -0.51
N ILE A 113 3.46 -6.44 0.14
CA ILE A 113 3.60 -7.64 0.97
C ILE A 113 2.57 -8.68 0.51
N ALA A 114 3.00 -9.93 0.43
CA ALA A 114 2.17 -11.05 0.05
C ALA A 114 2.22 -12.13 1.13
N VAL A 115 1.05 -12.68 1.47
CA VAL A 115 0.89 -13.86 2.30
C VAL A 115 0.42 -15.01 1.41
N ILE A 116 1.22 -16.07 1.38
CA ILE A 116 1.06 -17.19 0.45
C ILE A 116 0.88 -18.46 1.27
N ARG A 117 -0.13 -19.27 0.96
CA ARG A 117 -0.33 -20.57 1.61
C ARG A 117 0.83 -21.52 1.25
N GLU A 118 1.48 -22.09 2.27
CA GLU A 118 2.64 -22.98 2.08
C GLU A 118 2.28 -24.24 1.27
N LEU A 119 1.12 -24.82 1.56
CA LEU A 119 0.72 -26.13 1.02
C LEU A 119 0.58 -26.16 -0.51
N ASN A 120 0.08 -25.09 -1.11
CA ASN A 120 -0.30 -25.06 -2.53
C ASN A 120 0.14 -23.77 -3.26
N ASN A 121 0.89 -22.89 -2.61
CA ASN A 121 1.32 -21.57 -3.11
C ASN A 121 0.17 -20.65 -3.54
N GLU A 122 -1.02 -20.83 -2.96
CA GLU A 122 -2.15 -19.92 -3.18
C GLU A 122 -1.88 -18.56 -2.53
N VAL A 123 -2.02 -17.48 -3.29
CA VAL A 123 -1.90 -16.10 -2.76
C VAL A 123 -3.16 -15.75 -1.99
N LEU A 124 -3.03 -15.60 -0.67
CA LEU A 124 -4.13 -15.29 0.24
C LEU A 124 -4.34 -13.78 0.38
N PHE A 125 -3.25 -13.03 0.36
CA PHE A 125 -3.22 -11.57 0.49
C PHE A 125 -2.02 -11.05 -0.30
N ASN A 126 -2.17 -9.97 -1.07
CA ASN A 126 -1.06 -9.39 -1.84
C ASN A 126 -1.30 -7.92 -2.14
N THR A 127 -0.51 -7.06 -1.51
CA THR A 127 -0.62 -5.60 -1.64
C THR A 127 0.30 -5.00 -2.69
N THR A 128 0.99 -5.82 -3.47
CA THR A 128 1.91 -5.34 -4.50
C THR A 128 1.15 -4.53 -5.55
N PRO A 129 1.48 -3.24 -5.73
CA PRO A 129 0.80 -2.41 -6.72
C PRO A 129 1.31 -2.71 -8.14
N PRO A 130 0.52 -2.40 -9.18
CA PRO A 130 0.93 -2.56 -10.56
C PRO A 130 2.12 -1.67 -10.89
N LYS A 131 3.13 -2.19 -11.61
CA LYS A 131 4.32 -1.42 -12.00
C LYS A 131 4.06 -0.40 -13.14
N SER A 132 2.91 -0.46 -13.79
CA SER A 132 2.64 0.26 -15.05
C SER A 132 1.51 1.26 -14.91
N ASN A 133 1.70 2.40 -15.58
CA ASN A 133 0.82 3.56 -15.57
C ASN A 133 -0.24 3.64 -16.67
N LYS A 134 -0.41 2.55 -17.41
CA LYS A 134 -1.35 2.54 -18.53
C LYS A 134 -2.78 2.16 -18.14
N PHE A 135 -2.97 1.45 -17.03
CA PHE A 135 -4.26 1.10 -16.45
C PHE A 135 -4.04 0.83 -14.95
N HIS A 136 -4.56 1.71 -14.10
CA HIS A 136 -4.41 1.59 -12.65
C HIS A 136 -5.61 0.87 -12.07
N ASP A 137 -5.47 -0.43 -11.83
CA ASP A 137 -6.50 -1.18 -11.10
C ASP A 137 -6.64 -0.65 -9.65
N TYR A 138 -5.54 -0.20 -9.05
CA TYR A 138 -5.43 0.31 -7.67
C TYR A 138 -4.04 0.92 -7.40
N ASN A 139 -3.92 1.67 -6.30
CA ASN A 139 -2.68 2.32 -5.84
C ASN A 139 -1.83 1.42 -4.93
N GLY A 140 -0.57 1.82 -4.74
CA GLY A 140 0.25 1.34 -3.62
C GLY A 140 -0.29 1.79 -2.27
N LEU A 141 0.46 1.50 -1.20
CA LEU A 141 0.13 1.99 0.14
C LEU A 141 0.08 3.52 0.16
N ILE A 142 -1.05 4.09 0.60
CA ILE A 142 -1.17 5.50 0.94
C ILE A 142 -1.30 5.60 2.46
N PHE A 143 -0.50 6.48 3.06
CA PHE A 143 -0.46 6.64 4.52
C PHE A 143 -0.31 8.13 4.86
N GLU A 144 -1.45 8.75 5.07
CA GLU A 144 -1.60 10.15 5.44
C GLU A 144 -2.15 10.26 6.86
N ASN A 145 -2.11 11.45 7.44
CA ASN A 145 -2.56 11.64 8.81
C ASN A 145 -4.04 11.28 9.03
N LEU A 146 -4.91 11.47 8.03
CA LEU A 146 -6.35 11.20 8.14
C LEU A 146 -6.87 10.23 7.07
N TYR A 147 -5.98 9.61 6.29
CA TYR A 147 -6.33 8.68 5.23
C TYR A 147 -5.30 7.56 5.13
N ILE A 148 -5.77 6.32 5.08
CA ILE A 148 -4.93 5.14 4.86
C ILE A 148 -5.60 4.29 3.80
N GLU A 149 -4.89 3.98 2.73
CA GLU A 149 -5.35 3.08 1.68
C GLU A 149 -4.43 1.86 1.59
N ILE A 150 -5.04 0.68 1.62
CA ILE A 150 -4.37 -0.59 1.35
C ILE A 150 -5.24 -1.41 0.41
N ASN A 151 -4.64 -1.89 -0.66
CA ASN A 151 -5.30 -2.74 -1.63
C ASN A 151 -4.72 -4.15 -1.52
N SER A 152 -5.54 -5.17 -1.78
CA SER A 152 -5.06 -6.55 -1.83
C SER A 152 -5.69 -7.33 -2.97
N LYS A 153 -4.84 -7.96 -3.78
CA LYS A 153 -5.24 -9.06 -4.66
C LYS A 153 -5.32 -10.35 -3.84
N THR A 154 -6.40 -11.08 -4.02
CA THR A 154 -6.62 -12.40 -3.40
C THR A 154 -6.59 -13.50 -4.47
N ALA A 155 -6.87 -14.73 -4.07
CA ALA A 155 -7.08 -15.86 -4.97
C ALA A 155 -8.07 -15.52 -6.10
N LYS A 156 -7.95 -16.19 -7.25
CA LYS A 156 -8.68 -15.90 -8.50
C LYS A 156 -10.21 -15.85 -8.34
N ASN A 157 -10.78 -16.67 -7.46
CA ASN A 157 -12.22 -16.77 -7.21
C ASN A 157 -12.45 -16.82 -5.68
N PRO A 158 -12.31 -15.69 -4.98
CA PRO A 158 -12.41 -15.69 -3.52
C PRO A 158 -13.89 -15.74 -3.13
N ASN A 159 -14.22 -16.58 -2.16
CA ASN A 159 -15.48 -16.46 -1.45
C ASN A 159 -15.24 -15.52 -0.25
N ILE A 160 -15.80 -14.31 -0.30
CA ILE A 160 -15.64 -13.30 0.75
C ILE A 160 -16.95 -13.22 1.55
N TYR A 161 -16.84 -13.40 2.87
CA TYR A 161 -17.96 -13.32 3.80
C TYR A 161 -17.64 -12.37 4.94
N GLY A 162 -18.66 -11.78 5.54
CA GLY A 162 -18.54 -10.85 6.67
C GLY A 162 -18.82 -9.40 6.23
N LEU A 163 -17.93 -8.50 6.62
CA LEU A 163 -18.12 -7.04 6.65
C LEU A 163 -19.22 -6.61 7.63
N GLY A 164 -19.09 -5.37 8.10
CA GLY A 164 -19.85 -4.84 9.23
C GLY A 164 -21.36 -4.71 8.98
N LYS A 165 -22.05 -4.21 10.00
CA LYS A 165 -23.51 -4.12 10.02
C LYS A 165 -24.04 -3.28 8.85
N ASN A 166 -24.78 -3.92 7.96
CA ASN A 166 -25.63 -3.25 6.99
C ASN A 166 -27.00 -2.98 7.65
N LEU A 167 -27.42 -1.72 7.71
CA LEU A 167 -28.78 -1.30 8.05
C LEU A 167 -29.40 -0.58 6.86
#